data_AF-K1Z4D7-F1
#
_entry.id   AF-K1Z4D7-F1
#
_cell.length_a   1.000
_cell.length_b   1.000
_cell.length_c   1.000
_cell.angle_alpha   90.00
_cell.angle_beta   90.00
_cell.angle_gamma   90.00
#
_symmetry.space_group_name_H-M   'P 1'
#
loop_
_entity.id
_entity.type
_entity.pdbx_description
1 polymer ?
#
loop_
_entity_poly.entity_id
_entity_poly.type
_entity_poly.pdbx_seq_one_letter_code
_entity_poly.pdbx_strand_id
1 'polypeptide(L)'
;MITIEQIESPKIMGIINLTPDSFYEKSRCTTDEQFCRRYEQMLADGVDIIDIGACSTRPGSKPVSKEEEWELLKPALKRVLR
;
A
#
# COMPACT_ATOMS: atom_id res chain seq x y z
N MET A 1 3.89 4.45 -17.15
CA MET A 1 4.65 3.23 -16.80
C MET A 1 6.09 3.65 -16.58
N ILE A 2 6.60 3.52 -15.36
CA ILE A 2 8.00 3.84 -15.04
C ILE A 2 8.80 2.55 -15.18
N THR A 3 9.91 2.60 -15.89
CA THR A 3 10.92 1.53 -15.84
C THR A 3 12.03 1.99 -14.91
N ILE A 4 12.53 1.08 -14.04
CA ILE A 4 13.52 1.44 -13.02
C ILE A 4 14.82 1.97 -13.67
N GLU A 5 15.16 1.47 -14.85
CA GLU A 5 16.34 1.88 -15.63
C GLU A 5 16.26 3.32 -16.17
N GLN A 6 15.06 3.92 -16.21
CA GLN A 6 14.79 5.26 -16.74
C GLN A 6 14.52 6.30 -15.64
N ILE A 7 14.89 6.02 -14.39
CA ILE A 7 14.73 6.98 -13.29
C ILE A 7 15.82 8.05 -13.37
N GLU A 8 15.51 9.16 -14.04
CA GLU A 8 16.42 10.30 -14.22
C GLU A 8 16.37 11.32 -13.06
N SER A 9 15.37 11.23 -12.19
CA SER A 9 15.15 12.12 -11.04
C SER A 9 14.48 11.37 -9.89
N PRO A 10 14.58 11.86 -8.63
CA PRO A 10 13.91 11.23 -7.50
C PRO A 10 12.41 11.03 -7.75
N LYS A 11 11.92 9.85 -7.35
CA LYS A 11 10.52 9.44 -7.51
C LYS A 11 9.83 9.37 -6.16
N ILE A 12 8.55 9.74 -6.14
CA ILE A 12 7.74 9.68 -4.93
C ILE A 12 6.98 8.36 -4.88
N MET A 13 7.24 7.58 -3.85
CA MET A 13 6.52 6.34 -3.54
C MET A 13 5.52 6.60 -2.40
N GLY A 14 4.23 6.50 -2.71
CA GLY A 14 3.18 6.50 -1.70
C GLY A 14 3.02 5.12 -1.07
N ILE A 15 2.93 5.05 0.26
CA ILE A 15 2.78 3.79 1.00
C ILE A 15 1.36 3.64 1.54
N ILE A 16 0.69 2.54 1.19
CA ILE A 16 -0.61 2.14 1.73
C ILE A 16 -0.44 0.85 2.53
N ASN A 17 -0.74 0.91 3.83
CA ASN A 17 -0.67 -0.25 4.71
C ASN A 17 -2.07 -0.78 5.01
N LEU A 18 -2.33 -2.05 4.70
CA LEU A 18 -3.65 -2.68 4.86
C LEU A 18 -3.85 -3.31 6.25
N THR A 19 -2.75 -3.55 6.98
CA THR A 19 -2.82 -4.21 8.28
C THR A 19 -3.21 -3.25 9.42
N PRO A 20 -4.05 -3.68 10.36
CA PRO A 20 -4.31 -2.94 11.60
C PRO A 20 -3.06 -2.86 12.51
N ASP A 21 -2.02 -3.65 12.23
CA ASP A 21 -0.78 -3.75 13.02
C ASP A 21 0.33 -2.78 12.54
N SER A 22 0.05 -1.82 11.65
CA SER A 22 1.11 -0.93 11.13
C SER A 22 1.66 0.04 12.19
N PHE A 23 2.95 0.37 12.08
CA PHE A 23 3.68 1.25 13.03
C PHE A 23 3.03 2.63 13.20
N TYR A 24 2.56 3.25 12.11
CA TYR A 24 1.96 4.58 12.13
C TYR A 24 0.43 4.53 11.91
N GLU A 25 -0.34 4.90 12.92
CA GLU A 25 -1.81 4.72 12.94
C GLU A 25 -2.52 5.44 11.79
N LYS A 26 -2.12 6.67 11.45
CA LYS A 26 -2.75 7.44 10.36
C LYS A 26 -2.46 6.88 8.96
N SER A 27 -1.51 5.95 8.83
CA SER A 27 -1.21 5.29 7.55
C SER A 27 -2.04 4.03 7.30
N ARG A 28 -2.77 3.53 8.31
CA ARG A 28 -3.57 2.30 8.20
C ARG A 28 -4.79 2.52 7.31
N CYS A 29 -5.01 1.60 6.39
CA CYS A 29 -6.18 1.53 5.51
C CYS A 29 -6.82 0.15 5.70
N THR A 30 -7.60 -0.02 6.77
CA THR A 30 -8.17 -1.32 7.17
C THR A 30 -9.53 -1.60 6.54
N THR A 31 -10.06 -0.65 5.76
CA THR A 31 -11.34 -0.76 5.06
C THR A 31 -11.16 -0.41 3.58
N ASP A 32 -12.02 -0.97 2.73
CA ASP A 32 -12.03 -0.70 1.29
C ASP A 32 -12.24 0.79 0.98
N GLU A 33 -13.08 1.48 1.75
CA GLU A 33 -13.31 2.92 1.61
C GLU A 33 -12.06 3.75 1.94
N GLN A 34 -11.37 3.42 3.05
CA GLN A 34 -10.11 4.07 3.40
C GLN A 34 -9.04 3.83 2.34
N PHE A 35 -8.95 2.61 1.81
CA PHE A 35 -8.04 2.27 0.72
C PHE A 35 -8.32 3.12 -0.52
N CYS A 36 -9.57 3.13 -1.01
CA CYS A 36 -9.94 3.87 -2.21
C CYS A 36 -9.67 5.36 -2.05
N ARG A 37 -10.07 5.96 -0.92
CA ARG A 37 -9.82 7.37 -0.63
C ARG A 37 -8.33 7.70 -0.61
N ARG A 38 -7.50 6.85 0.00
CA ARG A 38 -6.05 7.07 0.05
C ARG A 38 -5.41 6.92 -1.31
N TYR A 39 -5.81 5.90 -2.06
CA TYR A 39 -5.33 5.64 -3.41
C TYR A 39 -5.66 6.80 -4.35
N GLU A 40 -6.91 7.28 -4.35
CA GLU A 40 -7.34 8.44 -5.14
C GLU A 40 -6.60 9.72 -4.76
N GLN A 41 -6.39 9.95 -3.45
CA GLN A 41 -5.59 11.09 -2.98
C GLN A 41 -4.14 11.01 -3.50
N MET A 42 -3.50 9.84 -3.45
CA MET A 42 -2.14 9.64 -3.96
C MET A 42 -2.04 9.92 -5.46
N LEU A 43 -3.05 9.53 -6.23
CA LEU A 43 -3.12 9.87 -7.66
C LEU A 43 -3.25 11.38 -7.87
N ALA A 44 -4.09 12.05 -7.07
CA ALA A 44 -4.25 13.51 -7.13
C ALA A 44 -2.97 14.26 -6.71
N ASP A 45 -2.22 13.72 -5.74
CA ASP A 45 -0.94 14.27 -5.26
C ASP A 45 0.21 14.02 -6.26
N GLY A 46 -0.02 13.20 -7.30
CA GLY A 46 0.95 12.93 -8.35
C GLY A 46 2.09 11.99 -7.95
N VAL A 47 1.83 11.00 -7.09
CA VAL A 47 2.85 10.00 -6.75
C VAL A 47 3.26 9.18 -7.98
N ASP A 48 4.55 8.88 -8.09
CA ASP A 48 5.10 8.10 -9.19
C ASP A 48 4.86 6.59 -9.01
N ILE A 49 4.90 6.12 -7.75
CA ILE A 49 4.81 4.71 -7.38
C ILE A 49 3.85 4.57 -6.18
N ILE A 50 3.09 3.49 -6.13
CA ILE A 50 2.27 3.13 -4.97
C ILE A 50 2.74 1.75 -4.49
N ASP A 51 3.17 1.69 -3.23
CA ASP A 51 3.52 0.47 -2.51
C ASP A 51 2.36 0.07 -1.59
N ILE A 52 1.88 -1.17 -1.74
CA ILE A 52 0.72 -1.70 -1.01
C ILE A 52 1.20 -2.88 -0.17
N GLY A 53 1.28 -2.67 1.15
CA GLY A 53 1.74 -3.68 2.10
C GLY A 53 0.63 -4.21 2.99
N ALA A 54 0.53 -5.53 3.12
CA ALA A 54 -0.37 -6.20 4.06
C ALA A 54 0.33 -6.77 5.31
N CYS A 55 1.67 -6.72 5.35
CA CYS A 55 2.48 -7.18 6.47
C CYS A 55 3.13 -6.00 7.22
N SER A 56 3.19 -6.09 8.55
CA SER A 56 3.91 -5.13 9.38
C SER A 56 5.31 -5.64 9.67
N THR A 57 6.33 -4.80 9.46
CA THR A 57 7.74 -5.08 9.81
C THR A 57 8.17 -4.36 11.09
N ARG A 58 7.22 -3.81 11.85
CA ARG A 58 7.53 -3.12 13.10
C ARG A 58 8.12 -4.09 14.14
N PRO A 59 8.98 -3.62 15.06
CA PRO A 59 9.48 -4.46 16.14
C PRO A 59 8.33 -5.13 16.92
N GLY A 60 8.36 -6.46 17.00
CA GLY A 60 7.33 -7.24 17.70
C GLY A 60 6.06 -7.53 16.89
N SER A 61 6.00 -7.21 15.59
CA SER A 61 4.91 -7.68 14.75
C SER A 61 4.85 -9.20 14.72
N LYS A 62 3.62 -9.74 14.67
CA LYS A 62 3.43 -11.17 14.48
C LYS A 62 3.59 -11.48 12.98
N PRO A 63 4.31 -12.56 12.63
CA PRO A 63 4.27 -13.08 11.27
C PRO A 63 2.83 -13.35 10.87
N VAL A 64 2.46 -12.92 9.68
CA VAL A 64 1.17 -13.22 9.05
C VAL A 64 1.37 -14.38 8.10
N SER A 65 0.41 -15.30 8.00
CA SER A 65 0.47 -16.36 6.98
C SER A 65 0.31 -15.78 5.57
N LYS A 66 0.77 -16.53 4.56
CA LYS A 66 0.65 -16.10 3.15
C LYS A 66 -0.82 -15.96 2.76
N GLU A 67 -1.67 -16.82 3.31
CA GLU A 67 -3.12 -16.82 3.08
C GLU A 67 -3.77 -15.56 3.67
N GLU A 68 -3.42 -15.20 4.92
CA GLU A 68 -3.91 -13.97 5.55
C GLU A 68 -3.43 -12.71 4.82
N GLU A 69 -2.15 -12.67 4.43
CA GLU A 69 -1.59 -11.57 3.64
C GLU A 69 -2.34 -11.40 2.31
N TRP A 70 -2.61 -12.51 1.62
CA TRP A 70 -3.32 -12.50 0.35
C TRP A 70 -4.78 -12.05 0.47
N GLU A 71 -5.50 -12.46 1.52
CA GLU A 71 -6.89 -12.03 1.74
C GLU A 71 -7.00 -10.51 1.97
N LEU A 72 -5.95 -9.87 2.48
CA LEU A 72 -5.88 -8.41 2.57
C LEU A 72 -5.48 -7.76 1.22
N LEU A 73 -4.48 -8.30 0.53
CA LEU A 73 -3.99 -7.72 -0.73
C LEU A 73 -4.98 -7.86 -1.89
N LYS A 74 -5.60 -9.02 -2.04
CA LYS A 74 -6.48 -9.34 -3.18
C LYS A 74 -7.60 -8.32 -3.42
N PRO A 75 -8.39 -7.87 -2.42
CA PRO A 75 -9.42 -6.85 -2.66
C PRO A 75 -8.79 -5.51 -3.07
N ALA A 76 -7.69 -5.09 -2.45
CA ALA A 76 -6.98 -3.86 -2.81
C ALA A 76 -6.45 -3.92 -4.26
N LEU A 77 -5.82 -5.02 -4.65
CA LEU A 77 -5.30 -5.24 -6.00
C LEU A 77 -6.40 -5.21 -7.07
N LYS A 78 -7.59 -5.76 -6.78
CA LYS A 78 -8.75 -5.69 -7.69
C LYS A 78 -9.25 -4.26 -7.94
N ARG A 79 -8.97 -3.31 -7.03
CA ARG A 79 -9.37 -1.90 -7.22
C ARG A 79 -8.43 -1.16 -8.15
N VAL A 80 -7.16 -1.56 -8.19
CA VAL A 80 -6.10 -0.86 -8.95
C VAL A 80 -5.79 -1.51 -10.30
N LEU A 81 -5.92 -2.84 -10.39
CA LEU A 81 -5.75 -3.60 -11.63
C LEU A 81 -7.07 -3.57 -12.40
N ARG A 82 -7.09 -2.84 -13.52
CA ARG A 82 -8.16 -2.90 -14.53
C ARG A 82 -7.69 -3.70 -15.73
#